data_AF-A0A2G6YZY7-F1
#
_entry.id   AF-A0A2G6YZY7-F1
#
_cell.length_a   1.000
_cell.length_b   1.000
_cell.length_c   1.000
_cell.angle_alpha   90.00
_cell.angle_beta   90.00
_cell.angle_gamma   90.00
#
_symmetry.space_group_name_H-M   'P 1'
#
loop_
_entity.id
_entity.type
_entity.pdbx_description
1 polymer ?
#
loop_
_entity_poly.entity_id
_entity_poly.type
_entity_poly.pdbx_seq_one_letter_code
_entity_poly.pdbx_strand_id
1 'polypeptide(L)'
;MNTVQHSREIQALLAISSQHLLNEGSVHQYQQLWLAAQSSGDRAAQQTVRQHVADAGRLLQAQRSNPQARALWLALMSLRCSMLMPRLRF
;
A
#
# COMPACT_ATOMS: atom_id res chain seq x y z
N MET A 1 21.74 -16.08 -5.37
CA MET A 1 22.03 -14.88 -4.55
C MET A 1 21.26 -13.63 -5.03
N ASN A 2 20.12 -13.75 -5.72
CA ASN A 2 19.43 -12.60 -6.36
C ASN A 2 18.20 -12.07 -5.58
N THR A 3 17.71 -12.80 -4.57
CA THR A 3 16.48 -12.45 -3.83
C THR A 3 16.68 -11.34 -2.81
N VAL A 4 17.86 -11.27 -2.19
CA VAL A 4 18.19 -10.25 -1.18
C VAL A 4 18.31 -8.86 -1.83
N GLN A 5 18.81 -8.81 -3.06
CA GLN A 5 19.01 -7.57 -3.81
C GLN A 5 17.67 -6.98 -4.28
N HIS A 6 16.77 -7.83 -4.81
CA HIS A 6 15.38 -7.47 -5.12
C HIS A 6 14.62 -6.99 -3.88
N SER A 7 14.79 -7.65 -2.73
CA SER A 7 14.14 -7.24 -1.49
C SER A 7 14.56 -5.85 -1.03
N ARG A 8 15.82 -5.45 -1.24
CA ARG A 8 16.32 -4.12 -0.90
C ARG A 8 15.85 -3.04 -1.87
N GLU A 9 15.79 -3.35 -3.16
CA GLU A 9 15.22 -2.43 -4.15
C GLU A 9 13.73 -2.19 -3.93
N ILE A 10 12.98 -3.24 -3.60
CA ILE A 10 11.56 -3.12 -3.24
C ILE A 10 11.39 -2.29 -1.97
N GLN A 11 12.23 -2.49 -0.95
CA GLN A 11 12.22 -1.67 0.27
C GLN A 11 12.58 -0.20 0.00
N ALA A 12 13.59 0.06 -0.84
CA ALA A 12 13.99 1.41 -1.21
C ALA A 12 12.89 2.12 -2.01
N LEU A 13 12.27 1.42 -2.97
CA LEU A 13 11.13 1.92 -3.73
C LEU A 13 9.93 2.18 -2.81
N LEU A 14 9.64 1.29 -1.86
CA LEU A 14 8.58 1.49 -0.86
C LEU A 14 8.83 2.72 0.03
N ALA A 15 10.07 2.91 0.48
CA ALA A 15 10.45 4.04 1.32
C ALA A 15 10.36 5.38 0.56
N ILE A 16 10.88 5.44 -0.67
CA ILE A 16 10.82 6.63 -1.52
C ILE A 16 9.36 6.96 -1.89
N SER A 17 8.58 5.92 -2.22
CA SER A 17 7.16 6.10 -2.55
C SER A 17 6.40 6.64 -1.34
N SER A 18 6.65 6.14 -0.12
CA SER A 18 5.94 6.58 1.09
C SER A 18 5.97 8.09 1.35
N GLN A 19 7.02 8.80 0.91
CA GLN A 19 7.14 10.25 1.05
C GLN A 19 6.42 11.06 -0.06
N HIS A 20 6.10 10.45 -1.20
CA HIS A 20 5.43 11.10 -2.34
C HIS A 20 3.94 10.72 -2.49
N LEU A 21 3.45 9.75 -1.72
CA LEU A 21 2.11 9.14 -1.84
C LEU A 21 0.94 10.01 -1.32
N LEU A 22 1.10 11.33 -1.18
CA LEU A 22 0.02 12.25 -0.84
C LEU A 22 -0.57 13.00 -2.05
N ASN A 23 -0.16 12.66 -3.28
CA ASN A 23 -0.80 13.11 -4.52
C ASN A 23 -1.59 11.99 -5.20
N GLU A 24 -2.58 12.34 -6.04
CA GLU A 24 -3.65 11.48 -6.58
C GLU A 24 -3.22 10.18 -7.32
N GLY A 25 -1.92 9.92 -7.52
CA GLY A 25 -1.39 8.65 -8.02
C GLY A 25 -1.17 7.56 -6.95
N SER A 26 -1.41 7.86 -5.67
CA SER A 26 -0.86 7.05 -4.57
C SER A 26 -1.58 5.74 -4.28
N VAL A 27 -2.90 5.75 -4.36
CA VAL A 27 -3.70 4.54 -4.11
C VAL A 27 -3.42 3.49 -5.17
N HIS A 28 -3.23 3.90 -6.43
CA HIS A 28 -2.88 2.99 -7.51
C HIS A 28 -1.52 2.32 -7.27
N GLN A 29 -0.54 3.07 -6.75
CA GLN A 29 0.77 2.52 -6.43
C GLN A 29 0.71 1.48 -5.29
N TYR A 30 -0.06 1.73 -4.24
CA TYR A 30 -0.30 0.73 -3.19
C TYR A 30 -1.01 -0.52 -3.73
N GLN A 31 -1.93 -0.35 -4.68
CA GLN A 31 -2.59 -1.47 -5.35
C GLN A 31 -1.60 -2.30 -6.18
N GLN A 32 -0.71 -1.68 -6.95
CA GLN A 32 0.33 -2.39 -7.70
C GLN A 32 1.27 -3.16 -6.79
N LEU A 33 1.72 -2.54 -5.70
CA LEU A 33 2.58 -3.19 -4.69
C LEU A 33 1.88 -4.37 -4.01
N TRP A 34 0.59 -4.24 -3.72
CA TRP A 34 -0.22 -5.33 -3.17
C TRP A 34 -0.38 -6.49 -4.15
N LEU A 35 -0.57 -6.21 -5.43
CA LEU A 35 -0.66 -7.24 -6.48
C LEU A 35 0.68 -7.95 -6.66
N ALA A 36 1.79 -7.21 -6.70
CA ALA A 36 3.14 -7.77 -6.79
C ALA A 36 3.50 -8.64 -5.57
N ALA A 37 3.17 -8.19 -4.35
CA ALA A 37 3.41 -8.96 -3.13
C ALA A 37 2.52 -10.21 -3.03
N GLN A 38 1.32 -10.18 -3.62
CA GLN A 38 0.47 -11.37 -3.72
C GLN A 38 0.94 -12.36 -4.77
N SER A 39 1.33 -11.88 -5.96
CA SER A 39 1.80 -12.75 -7.04
C SER A 39 3.11 -13.44 -6.68
N SER A 40 3.98 -12.79 -5.91
CA SER A 40 5.22 -13.38 -5.40
C SER A 40 5.02 -14.31 -4.19
N GLY A 41 3.85 -14.27 -3.54
CA GLY A 41 3.60 -15.00 -2.30
C GLY A 41 4.39 -14.49 -1.09
N ASP A 42 5.03 -13.32 -1.18
CA ASP A 42 5.86 -12.74 -0.13
C ASP A 42 5.00 -12.16 1.00
N ARG A 43 4.92 -12.90 2.12
CA ARG A 43 4.16 -12.48 3.30
C ARG A 43 4.74 -11.24 3.99
N ALA A 44 6.06 -11.03 3.94
CA ALA A 44 6.71 -9.87 4.55
C ALA A 44 6.40 -8.61 3.73
N ALA A 45 6.45 -8.70 2.41
CA ALA A 45 6.02 -7.62 1.52
C ALA A 45 4.53 -7.31 1.70
N GLN A 46 3.67 -8.33 1.80
CA GLN A 46 2.24 -8.15 2.06
C GLN A 46 1.97 -7.41 3.38
N GLN A 47 2.66 -7.79 4.45
CA GLN A 47 2.53 -7.13 5.75
C GLN A 47 3.04 -5.68 5.70
N THR A 48 4.15 -5.44 5.00
CA THR A 48 4.72 -4.11 4.80
C THR A 48 3.74 -3.19 4.05
N VAL A 49 3.14 -3.68 2.95
CA VAL A 49 2.14 -2.91 2.19
C VAL A 49 0.92 -2.59 3.06
N ARG A 50 0.43 -3.55 3.85
CA ARG A 50 -0.70 -3.33 4.79
C ARG A 50 -0.36 -2.24 5.81
N GLN A 51 0.85 -2.24 6.36
CA GLN A 51 1.29 -1.24 7.32
C GLN A 51 1.33 0.15 6.67
N HIS A 52 1.93 0.28 5.48
CA HIS A 52 1.98 1.56 4.78
C HIS A 52 0.59 2.10 4.43
N VAL A 53 -0.35 1.25 3.99
CA VAL A 53 -1.74 1.64 3.73
C VAL A 53 -2.42 2.13 5.01
N ALA A 54 -2.18 1.46 6.14
CA ALA A 54 -2.72 1.89 7.43
C ALA A 54 -2.14 3.24 7.87
N ASP A 55 -0.86 3.48 7.65
CA ASP A 55 -0.17 4.71 8.03
C ASP A 55 -0.63 5.89 7.16
N ALA A 56 -0.69 5.70 5.84
CA ALA A 56 -1.23 6.67 4.89
C ALA A 56 -2.71 6.99 5.19
N GLY A 57 -3.49 5.99 5.57
CA GLY A 57 -4.88 6.18 6.02
C GLY A 57 -4.99 7.08 7.25
N ARG A 58 -4.09 6.94 8.24
CA ARG A 58 -4.07 7.81 9.43
C ARG A 58 -3.69 9.25 9.08
N LEU A 59 -2.73 9.44 8.19
CA LEU A 59 -2.32 10.77 7.71
C LEU A 59 -3.45 11.49 6.97
N LEU A 60 -4.15 10.79 6.07
CA LEU A 60 -5.29 11.38 5.35
C LEU A 60 -6.50 11.63 6.25
N GLN A 61 -6.72 10.77 7.26
CA GLN A 61 -7.78 10.99 8.26
C GLN A 61 -7.55 12.29 9.06
N ALA A 62 -6.29 12.63 9.37
CA ALA A 62 -5.95 13.89 10.02
C ALA A 62 -6.30 15.12 9.14
N GLN A 63 -6.38 14.94 7.83
CA GLN A 63 -6.69 15.98 6.84
C GLN A 63 -8.14 15.89 6.32
N ARG A 64 -9.07 15.25 7.06
CA ARG A 64 -10.45 14.98 6.60
C ARG A 64 -11.27 16.20 6.16
N SER A 65 -10.88 17.40 6.58
CA SER A 65 -11.52 18.66 6.20
C SER A 65 -11.26 19.00 4.73
N ASN A 66 -10.21 18.44 4.12
CA ASN A 66 -9.94 18.55 2.70
C ASN A 66 -10.75 17.49 1.92
N PRO A 67 -11.63 17.89 0.98
CA PRO A 67 -12.43 16.95 0.20
C PRO A 67 -11.58 15.98 -0.65
N GLN A 68 -10.42 16.41 -1.12
CA GLN A 68 -9.49 15.58 -1.88
C GLN A 68 -8.84 14.50 -0.98
N ALA A 69 -8.40 14.89 0.21
CA ALA A 69 -7.85 13.96 1.20
C ALA A 69 -8.89 12.93 1.65
N ARG A 70 -10.18 13.35 1.75
CA ARG A 70 -11.29 12.44 2.04
C ARG A 70 -11.52 11.42 0.92
N ALA A 71 -11.46 11.84 -0.35
CA ALA A 71 -11.59 10.92 -1.48
C ALA A 71 -10.46 9.88 -1.49
N LEU A 72 -9.21 10.32 -1.27
CA LEU A 72 -8.06 9.43 -1.15
C LEU A 72 -8.17 8.48 0.05
N TRP A 73 -8.68 8.97 1.18
CA TRP A 73 -8.91 8.14 2.36
C TRP A 73 -9.93 7.03 2.08
N LEU A 74 -11.05 7.34 1.43
CA LEU A 74 -12.06 6.35 1.04
C LEU A 74 -11.49 5.30 0.07
N ALA A 75 -10.67 5.72 -0.88
CA ALA A 75 -10.00 4.83 -1.82
C ALA A 75 -8.99 3.89 -1.12
N LEU A 76 -8.19 4.41 -0.17
CA LEU A 76 -7.32 3.58 0.67
C LEU A 76 -8.09 2.61 1.56
N MET A 77 -9.22 3.03 2.15
CA MET A 77 -10.05 2.14 2.95
C MET A 77 -10.60 0.99 2.11
N SER A 78 -11.05 1.28 0.89
CA SER A 78 -11.50 0.25 -0.07
C SER A 78 -10.40 -0.76 -0.38
N LEU A 79 -9.17 -0.27 -0.62
CA LEU A 79 -7.99 -1.13 -0.81
C LEU A 79 -7.69 -1.97 0.43
N ARG A 80 -7.69 -1.37 1.63
CA ARG A 80 -7.47 -2.08 2.90
C ARG A 80 -8.49 -3.19 3.13
N CYS A 81 -9.76 -2.96 2.80
CA CYS A 81 -10.81 -3.99 2.87
C CYS A 81 -10.49 -5.17 1.94
N SER A 82 -10.04 -4.92 0.71
CA SER A 82 -9.62 -5.98 -0.22
C SER A 82 -8.42 -6.79 0.28
N MET A 83 -7.54 -6.18 1.09
CA MET A 83 -6.37 -6.84 1.68
C MET A 83 -6.73 -7.76 2.86
N LEU A 84 -7.83 -7.47 3.56
CA LEU A 84 -8.29 -8.23 4.72
C LEU A 84 -9.18 -9.42 4.34
N MET A 85 -9.74 -9.42 3.12
CA MET A 85 -10.46 -10.59 2.63
C MET A 85 -9.49 -11.75 2.42
N PRO A 86 -9.63 -12.88 3.14
CA PRO A 86 -8.89 -14.07 2.83
C PRO A 86 -9.30 -14.51 1.42
N ARG A 87 -8.35 -14.57 0.49
CA ARG A 87 -8.60 -15.20 -0.81
C ARG A 87 -8.99 -16.64 -0.53
N LEU A 88 -10.28 -16.95 -0.69
CA LEU A 88 -10.77 -18.31 -0.78
C LEU A 88 -9.93 -19.01 -1.85
N ARG A 89 -9.04 -19.89 -1.41
CA ARG A 89 -8.42 -20.86 -2.30
C ARG A 89 -9.55 -21.85 -2.63
N PHE A 90 -10.17 -21.68 -3.79
CA PHE A 90 -10.95 -22.74 -4.42
C PHE A 90 -10.01 -23.79 -4.98
#